data_AF-A0A972MI10-F1
#
_entry.id   AF-A0A972MI10-F1
#
_cell.length_a   1.000
_cell.length_b   1.000
_cell.length_c   1.000
_cell.angle_alpha   90.00
_cell.angle_beta   90.00
_cell.angle_gamma   90.00
#
_symmetry.space_group_name_H-M   'P 1'
#
loop_
_entity.id
_entity.type
_entity.pdbx_description
1 polymer ?
#
loop_
_entity_poly.entity_id
_entity_poly.type
_entity_poly.pdbx_seq_one_letter_code
_entity_poly.pdbx_strand_id
1 'polypeptide(L)'
;MVRIYRYDKNDKTLLFSLSSQEDIYLANTIFSEIFSDVYVDWIYILEELHEKKNILNKKISLSILQRDNQNSFVIIAVLKEKTVAVVSS
;
A
#
# COMPACT_ATOMS: atom_id res chain seq x y z
N MET A 1 -9.14 -12.74 -3.83
CA MET A 1 -8.43 -12.38 -5.07
C MET A 1 -8.12 -10.90 -5.11
N VAL A 2 -6.84 -10.54 -4.99
CA VAL A 2 -6.34 -9.17 -5.19
C VAL A 2 -6.76 -8.66 -6.57
N ARG A 3 -7.33 -7.45 -6.62
CA ARG A 3 -7.62 -6.75 -7.89
C ARG A 3 -6.78 -5.49 -7.97
N ILE A 4 -5.93 -5.41 -8.99
CA ILE A 4 -5.17 -4.20 -9.32
C ILE A 4 -5.96 -3.41 -10.36
N TYR A 5 -6.29 -2.16 -10.06
CA TYR A 5 -7.05 -1.28 -10.95
C TYR A 5 -6.15 -0.34 -11.74
N ARG A 6 -5.05 0.12 -11.14
CA ARG A 6 -4.10 1.04 -11.78
C ARG A 6 -2.72 0.85 -11.16
N TYR A 7 -1.71 0.88 -12.01
CA TYR A 7 -0.32 1.03 -11.63
C TYR A 7 0.26 2.18 -12.45
N ASP A 8 0.93 3.11 -11.79
CA ASP A 8 1.66 4.21 -12.42
C ASP A 8 3.10 4.19 -11.95
N LYS A 9 4.02 3.88 -12.88
CA LYS A 9 5.44 3.76 -12.58
C LYS A 9 6.08 5.13 -12.31
N ASN A 10 5.63 6.16 -13.02
CA ASN A 10 6.19 7.50 -12.90
C ASN A 10 5.77 8.12 -11.56
N ASP A 11 4.49 7.99 -11.23
CA ASP A 11 3.91 8.52 -9.99
C ASP A 11 4.06 7.55 -8.79
N LYS A 12 4.79 6.45 -8.96
CA LYS A 12 4.98 5.36 -7.98
C LYS A 12 3.68 5.02 -7.22
N THR A 13 2.58 4.89 -7.96
CA THR A 13 1.23 4.74 -7.39
C THR A 13 0.61 3.41 -7.78
N LEU A 14 0.04 2.70 -6.81
CA LEU A 14 -0.75 1.47 -7.02
C LEU A 14 -2.15 1.62 -6.42
N LEU A 15 -3.17 1.32 -7.24
CA LEU A 15 -4.56 1.26 -6.82
C LEU A 15 -5.05 -0.18 -6.86
N PHE A 16 -5.49 -0.71 -5.73
CA PHE A 16 -5.88 -2.10 -5.60
C PHE A 16 -7.06 -2.30 -4.63
N SER A 17 -7.60 -3.50 -4.58
CA SER A 17 -8.52 -3.94 -3.53
C SER A 17 -8.24 -5.38 -3.13
N LEU A 18 -8.46 -5.67 -1.85
CA LEU A 18 -8.36 -6.99 -1.25
C LEU A 18 -9.77 -7.53 -1.01
N SER A 19 -9.96 -8.83 -1.10
CA SER A 19 -11.27 -9.49 -0.90
C SER A 19 -11.26 -10.54 0.22
N SER A 20 -10.08 -10.99 0.64
CA SER A 20 -9.87 -11.85 1.81
C SER A 20 -8.62 -11.42 2.60
N GLN A 21 -8.41 -11.98 3.80
CA GLN A 21 -7.17 -11.79 4.55
C GLN A 21 -5.97 -12.43 3.85
N GLU A 22 -6.17 -13.56 3.16
CA GLU A 22 -5.11 -14.19 2.34
C GLU A 22 -4.58 -13.26 1.25
N ASP A 23 -5.45 -12.38 0.72
CA ASP A 23 -5.05 -11.36 -0.25
C ASP A 23 -4.03 -10.35 0.34
N ILE A 24 -3.92 -10.21 1.68
CA ILE A 24 -2.93 -9.36 2.33
C ILE A 24 -1.51 -9.88 2.05
N TYR A 25 -1.28 -11.18 2.22
CA TYR A 25 0.01 -11.81 1.94
C TYR A 25 0.40 -11.66 0.47
N LEU A 26 -0.56 -11.86 -0.44
CA LEU A 26 -0.33 -11.69 -1.87
C LEU A 26 -0.02 -10.22 -2.22
N ALA A 27 -0.74 -9.28 -1.62
CA ALA A 27 -0.48 -7.86 -1.83
C ALA A 27 0.90 -7.45 -1.30
N ASN A 28 1.33 -7.97 -0.14
CA ASN A 28 2.70 -7.80 0.36
C ASN A 28 3.74 -8.25 -0.67
N THR A 29 3.60 -9.44 -1.26
CA THR A 29 4.51 -9.92 -2.31
C THR A 29 4.55 -8.96 -3.51
N ILE A 30 3.39 -8.52 -3.99
CA ILE A 30 3.30 -7.56 -5.10
C ILE A 30 4.00 -6.24 -4.76
N PHE A 31 3.82 -5.72 -3.53
CA PHE A 31 4.47 -4.48 -3.11
C PHE A 31 5.99 -4.62 -3.01
N SER A 32 6.49 -5.71 -2.43
CA SER A 32 7.92 -5.98 -2.33
C SER A 32 8.58 -6.11 -3.71
N GLU A 33 7.87 -6.64 -4.71
CA GLU A 33 8.40 -6.75 -6.08
C GLU A 33 8.38 -5.41 -6.82
N ILE A 34 7.26 -4.67 -6.77
CA ILE A 34 7.11 -3.40 -7.49
C ILE A 34 7.99 -2.29 -6.89
N PHE A 35 8.13 -2.29 -5.56
CA PHE A 35 8.82 -1.27 -4.79
C PHE A 35 10.05 -1.84 -4.08
N SER A 36 10.84 -2.64 -4.81
CA SER A 36 12.04 -3.32 -4.29
C SER A 36 13.13 -2.37 -3.78
N ASP A 37 13.06 -1.08 -4.14
CA ASP A 37 13.92 0.00 -3.65
C ASP A 37 13.49 0.56 -2.29
N VAL A 38 12.37 0.09 -1.73
CA VAL A 38 11.77 0.64 -0.50
C VAL A 38 11.67 -0.44 0.58
N TYR A 39 12.39 -0.23 1.68
CA TYR A 39 12.34 -1.13 2.84
C TYR A 39 11.15 -0.79 3.74
N VAL A 40 10.03 -1.47 3.49
CA VAL A 40 8.77 -1.31 4.23
C VAL A 40 8.19 -2.68 4.55
N ASP A 41 7.77 -2.85 5.80
CA ASP A 41 7.01 -4.03 6.22
C ASP A 41 5.54 -3.90 5.76
N TRP A 42 5.29 -4.31 4.52
CA TRP A 42 3.98 -4.17 3.89
C TRP A 42 2.92 -5.03 4.56
N ILE A 43 3.29 -6.22 5.01
CA ILE A 43 2.37 -7.12 5.70
C ILE A 43 1.87 -6.49 7.00
N TYR A 44 2.77 -5.98 7.85
CA TYR A 44 2.40 -5.30 9.09
C TYR A 44 1.47 -4.12 8.82
N ILE A 45 1.80 -3.28 7.83
CA ILE A 45 0.99 -2.10 7.53
C ILE A 45 -0.42 -2.49 7.04
N LEU A 46 -0.54 -3.50 6.18
CA LEU A 46 -1.83 -3.94 5.67
C LEU A 46 -2.68 -4.59 6.77
N GLU A 47 -2.07 -5.34 7.68
CA GLU A 47 -2.74 -5.91 8.86
C GLU A 47 -3.25 -4.80 9.79
N GLU A 48 -2.40 -3.85 10.18
CA GLU A 48 -2.78 -2.70 11.02
C GLU A 48 -3.92 -1.87 10.39
N LEU A 49 -3.85 -1.63 9.08
CA LEU A 49 -4.90 -0.92 8.36
C LEU A 49 -6.19 -1.73 8.32
N HIS A 50 -6.09 -3.05 8.12
CA HIS A 50 -7.24 -3.94 8.13
C HIS A 50 -7.93 -3.96 9.49
N GLU A 51 -7.17 -4.06 10.58
CA GLU A 51 -7.71 -4.03 11.95
C GLU A 51 -8.39 -2.69 12.26
N LYS A 52 -7.77 -1.56 11.91
CA LYS A 52 -8.32 -0.23 12.23
C LYS A 52 -9.53 0.16 11.38
N LYS A 53 -9.55 -0.24 10.11
CA LYS A 53 -10.49 0.33 9.13
C LYS A 53 -11.26 -0.69 8.30
N ASN A 54 -11.00 -1.98 8.45
CA ASN A 54 -11.51 -3.04 7.56
C ASN A 54 -11.33 -2.68 6.08
N ILE A 55 -10.16 -2.99 5.54
CA ILE A 55 -9.79 -2.67 4.15
C ILE A 55 -10.37 -3.63 3.10
N LEU A 56 -11.08 -4.69 3.51
CA LEU A 56 -11.65 -5.65 2.56
C LEU A 56 -12.73 -5.00 1.70
N ASN A 57 -12.69 -5.32 0.42
CA ASN A 57 -13.54 -4.79 -0.64
C ASN A 57 -13.51 -3.25 -0.76
N LYS A 58 -12.48 -2.60 -0.17
CA LYS A 58 -12.22 -1.17 -0.34
C LYS A 58 -11.14 -0.96 -1.39
N LYS A 59 -11.21 0.19 -2.07
CA LYS A 59 -10.13 0.66 -2.92
C LYS A 59 -9.07 1.31 -2.05
N ILE A 60 -7.84 0.84 -2.21
CA ILE A 60 -6.67 1.31 -1.48
C ILE A 60 -5.72 1.88 -2.53
N SER A 61 -5.36 3.14 -2.36
CA SER A 61 -4.34 3.83 -3.15
C SER A 61 -3.08 3.89 -2.32
N LEU A 62 -1.98 3.45 -2.89
CA LEU A 62 -0.66 3.54 -2.29
C LEU A 62 0.20 4.39 -3.21
N SER A 63 0.91 5.36 -2.63
CA SER A 63 1.80 6.26 -3.36
C SER A 63 3.08 6.44 -2.57
N ILE A 64 4.24 6.32 -3.23
CA ILE A 64 5.54 6.52 -2.60
C ILE A 64 6.05 7.92 -2.93
N LEU A 65 6.23 8.74 -1.90
CA LEU A 65 6.86 10.06 -1.99
C LEU A 65 8.34 9.93 -1.65
N GLN A 66 9.19 10.01 -2.66
CA GLN A 66 10.64 10.17 -2.46
C GLN A 66 10.96 11.64 -2.17
N ARG A 67 11.69 11.90 -1.08
CA ARG A 67 12.37 13.19 -0.86
C ARG A 67 13.84 13.06 -1.16
N ASP A 68 14.43 14.14 -1.66
CA ASP A 68 15.83 14.23 -2.10
C ASP A 68 16.88 13.84 -1.03
N ASN A 69 16.50 13.80 0.26
CA ASN A 69 17.32 13.33 1.36
C ASN A 69 16.74 12.07 2.01
N GLN A 70 17.06 10.92 1.38
CA GLN A 70 17.15 9.55 1.91
C GLN A 70 15.89 8.86 2.48
N ASN A 71 14.87 9.58 2.94
CA ASN A 71 13.67 8.95 3.50
C ASN A 71 12.51 9.00 2.49
N SER A 72 12.14 7.81 1.98
CA SER A 72 10.94 7.64 1.17
C SER A 72 9.74 7.50 2.10
N PHE A 73 8.71 8.30 1.89
CA PHE A 73 7.44 8.14 2.60
C PHE A 73 6.51 7.27 1.79
N VAL A 74 5.91 6.29 2.42
CA VAL A 74 4.76 5.59 1.85
C VAL A 74 3.50 6.26 2.35
N ILE A 75 2.64 6.69 1.41
CA ILE A 75 1.27 7.12 1.69
C ILE A 75 0.34 5.99 1.30
N ILE A 76 -0.50 5.54 2.23
CA ILE A 76 -1.57 4.59 1.95
C ILE A 76 -2.90 5.25 2.27
N ALA A 77 -3.71 5.47 1.24
CA ALA A 77 -5.04 6.09 1.31
C ALA A 77 -6.15 5.08 0.96
N VAL A 78 -7.06 4.86 1.90
CA VAL A 78 -8.29 4.09 1.65
C VAL A 78 -9.33 5.04 1.05
N LEU A 79 -9.69 4.87 -0.22
CA LEU A 79 -10.44 5.89 -1.00
C LEU A 79 -11.89 6.13 -0.56
N LYS A 80 -12.40 5.40 0.46
CA LYS A 80 -13.67 5.74 1.14
C LYS A 80 -13.49 6.56 2.42
N GLU A 81 -12.28 6.60 3.00
CA GLU A 81 -11.92 7.36 4.20
C GLU A 81 -10.43 7.72 4.14
N LYS A 82 -10.11 9.00 3.89
CA LYS A 82 -8.71 9.46 3.86
C LYS A 82 -8.02 9.09 5.17
N THR A 83 -7.14 8.12 5.07
CA THR A 83 -6.22 7.71 6.13
C THR A 83 -4.87 7.86 5.48
N VAL A 84 -3.91 8.47 6.16
CA VAL A 84 -2.56 8.63 5.64
C VAL A 84 -1.67 7.99 6.71
N ALA A 85 -1.16 6.81 6.43
CA ALA A 85 -0.01 6.31 7.15
C ALA A 85 1.23 6.98 6.55
N VAL A 86 2.14 7.47 7.41
CA VAL A 86 3.46 7.98 7.02
C VAL A 86 4.47 7.09 7.71
N VAL A 87 5.23 6.32 6.95
CA VAL A 87 6.31 5.49 7.50
C VAL A 87 7.62 6.12 7.06
N SER A 88 8.46 6.48 8.03
CA SER A 88 9.86 6.88 7.81
C SER A 88 10.72 5.64 7.90
N SER A 89 11.59 5.43 6.91
CA SER A 89 12.80 4.63 7.08
C SER A 89 13.78 5.32 8.03
#